data_AF-A0A2V5RQ10-F1
#
_entry.id   AF-A0A2V5RQ10-F1
#
_cell.length_a   1.000
_cell.length_b   1.000
_cell.length_c   1.000
_cell.angle_alpha   90.00
_cell.angle_beta   90.00
_cell.angle_gamma   90.00
#
_symmetry.space_group_name_H-M   'P 1'
#
loop_
_entity.id
_entity.type
_entity.pdbx_description
1 polymer ?
#
loop_
_entity_poly.entity_id
_entity_poly.type
_entity_poly.pdbx_seq_one_letter_code
_entity_poly.pdbx_strand_id
1 'polypeptide(L)'
;AVGATLTPQEKALVASKPTNNPAAYDAYLRGRSLMGASAFDRSTLEDAIRSYQEAVKLDPNFALAWAYLSYRQSDYYWVGFDRSPARLAAAKDALDRALALNPNLPETHLALGYYRYYGERDFTAALAEFQQAERVFRIILT
;
A
#
# COMPACT_ATOMS: atom_id res chain seq x y z
N ALA A 1 10.60 -28.93 -9.10
CA ALA A 1 9.43 -28.05 -9.29
C ALA A 1 8.45 -28.34 -8.17
N VAL A 2 8.23 -27.40 -7.25
CA VAL A 2 7.21 -27.58 -6.19
C VAL A 2 5.92 -26.99 -6.75
N GLY A 3 4.99 -27.85 -7.14
CA GLY A 3 3.66 -27.45 -7.60
C GLY A 3 2.78 -27.14 -6.40
N ALA A 4 2.74 -25.88 -5.97
CA ALA A 4 1.75 -25.44 -4.98
C ALA A 4 0.37 -25.35 -5.66
N THR A 5 -0.64 -25.99 -5.05
CA THR A 5 -2.02 -26.01 -5.55
C THR A 5 -2.85 -25.07 -4.70
N LEU A 6 -3.16 -23.89 -5.23
CA LEU A 6 -3.88 -22.84 -4.51
C LEU A 6 -5.21 -23.33 -3.92
N THR A 7 -5.47 -23.01 -2.66
CA THR A 7 -6.75 -23.20 -1.96
C THR A 7 -7.87 -22.35 -2.56
N PRO A 8 -9.16 -22.66 -2.30
CA PRO A 8 -10.28 -21.89 -2.83
C PRO A 8 -10.29 -20.41 -2.39
N GLN A 9 -9.81 -20.11 -1.18
CA GLN A 9 -9.71 -18.74 -0.67
C GLN A 9 -8.60 -17.96 -1.37
N GLU A 10 -7.47 -18.61 -1.67
CA GLU A 10 -6.36 -18.03 -2.44
C GLU A 10 -6.76 -17.76 -3.88
N LYS A 11 -7.46 -18.72 -4.51
CA LYS A 11 -8.03 -18.51 -5.84
C LYS A 11 -9.02 -17.35 -5.84
N ALA A 12 -9.84 -17.19 -4.81
CA ALA A 12 -10.79 -16.09 -4.72
C ALA A 12 -10.11 -14.72 -4.54
N LEU A 13 -9.05 -14.64 -3.72
CA LEU A 13 -8.26 -13.41 -3.52
C LEU A 13 -7.48 -13.02 -4.79
N VAL A 14 -6.81 -13.99 -5.43
CA VAL A 14 -6.05 -13.80 -6.68
C VAL A 14 -6.98 -13.53 -7.87
N ALA A 15 -8.17 -14.13 -7.90
CA ALA A 15 -9.17 -13.89 -8.96
C ALA A 15 -10.00 -12.61 -8.74
N SER A 16 -9.94 -12.01 -7.54
CA SER A 16 -10.65 -10.76 -7.29
C SER A 16 -9.97 -9.63 -8.05
N LYS A 17 -10.72 -8.95 -8.91
CA LYS A 17 -10.24 -7.74 -9.55
C LYS A 17 -10.03 -6.68 -8.47
N PRO A 18 -8.84 -6.06 -8.35
CA PRO A 18 -8.58 -5.07 -7.30
C PRO A 18 -9.50 -3.84 -7.37
N THR A 19 -10.09 -3.59 -8.54
CA THR A 19 -11.11 -2.57 -8.79
C THR A 19 -11.96 -2.98 -10.01
N ASN A 20 -13.19 -2.46 -10.10
CA ASN A 20 -14.04 -2.56 -11.29
C ASN A 20 -13.92 -1.33 -12.22
N ASN A 21 -13.10 -0.34 -11.86
CA ASN A 21 -12.85 0.86 -12.66
C ASN A 21 -11.49 0.74 -13.40
N PRO A 22 -11.48 0.52 -14.74
CA PRO A 22 -10.24 0.38 -15.48
C PRO A 22 -9.33 1.61 -15.40
N ALA A 23 -9.89 2.82 -15.40
CA ALA A 23 -9.10 4.05 -15.28
C ALA A 23 -8.44 4.17 -13.90
N ALA A 24 -9.12 3.74 -12.84
CA ALA A 24 -8.53 3.66 -11.51
C ALA A 24 -7.40 2.63 -11.47
N TYR A 25 -7.58 1.48 -12.14
CA TYR A 25 -6.55 0.46 -12.26
C TYR A 25 -5.32 0.97 -13.03
N ASP A 26 -5.52 1.68 -14.14
CA ASP A 26 -4.43 2.27 -14.93
C ASP A 26 -3.65 3.30 -14.11
N ALA A 27 -4.33 4.17 -13.36
CA ALA A 27 -3.69 5.13 -12.46
C ALA A 27 -2.88 4.41 -11.36
N TYR A 28 -3.45 3.35 -10.78
CA TYR A 28 -2.73 2.50 -9.83
C TYR A 28 -1.47 1.87 -10.46
N LEU A 29 -1.56 1.34 -11.69
CA LEU A 29 -0.43 0.75 -12.39
C LEU A 29 0.69 1.76 -12.69
N ARG A 30 0.35 3.02 -13.00
CA ARG A 30 1.35 4.11 -13.13
C ARG A 30 2.09 4.36 -11.82
N GLY A 31 1.37 4.41 -10.69
CA GLY A 31 2.01 4.54 -9.37
C GLY A 31 2.91 3.33 -9.06
N ARG A 32 2.48 2.13 -9.47
CA ARG A 32 3.23 0.88 -9.27
C ARG A 32 4.51 0.80 -10.09
N SER A 33 4.50 1.27 -11.35
CA SER A 33 5.71 1.24 -12.19
C SER A 33 6.85 2.09 -11.62
N LEU A 34 6.52 3.09 -10.81
CA LEU A 34 7.49 3.98 -10.15
C LEU A 34 8.09 3.37 -8.87
N MET A 35 7.64 2.18 -8.43
CA MET A 35 8.12 1.57 -7.18
C MET A 35 9.60 1.16 -7.21
N GLY A 36 10.13 0.81 -8.39
CA GLY A 36 11.50 0.35 -8.56
C GLY A 36 12.53 1.46 -8.73
N ALA A 37 12.08 2.71 -8.80
CA ALA A 37 12.95 3.87 -8.87
C ALA A 37 13.52 4.23 -7.49
N SER A 38 14.61 4.99 -7.48
CA SER A 38 15.30 5.37 -6.24
C SER A 38 14.35 6.08 -5.27
N ALA A 39 14.31 5.62 -4.02
CA ALA A 39 13.54 6.27 -2.95
C ALA A 39 13.98 7.72 -2.65
N PHE A 40 15.12 8.14 -3.20
CA PHE A 40 15.67 9.49 -3.07
C PHE A 40 15.37 10.40 -4.27
N ASP A 41 14.57 9.95 -5.24
CA ASP A 41 14.07 10.83 -6.28
C ASP A 41 12.71 11.43 -5.89
N ARG A 42 12.75 12.73 -5.55
CA ARG A 42 11.57 13.50 -5.15
C ARG A 42 10.48 13.48 -6.23
N SER A 43 10.84 13.67 -7.50
CA SER A 43 9.85 13.77 -8.58
C SER A 43 9.12 12.45 -8.77
N THR A 44 9.87 11.35 -8.78
CA THR A 44 9.32 10.00 -8.88
C THR A 44 8.33 9.71 -7.74
N LEU A 45 8.66 10.05 -6.49
CA LEU A 45 7.73 9.85 -5.37
C LEU A 45 6.48 10.71 -5.48
N GLU A 46 6.61 11.96 -5.91
CA GLU A 46 5.46 12.87 -6.14
C GLU A 46 4.54 12.34 -7.24
N ASP A 47 5.11 11.85 -8.34
CA ASP A 47 4.36 11.27 -9.46
C ASP A 47 3.64 9.97 -9.04
N ALA A 48 4.28 9.14 -8.21
CA ALA A 48 3.65 7.95 -7.64
C ALA A 48 2.48 8.32 -6.73
N ILE A 49 2.68 9.28 -5.81
CA ILE A 49 1.62 9.79 -4.93
C ILE A 49 0.45 10.33 -5.76
N ARG A 50 0.72 11.15 -6.79
CA ARG A 50 -0.32 11.71 -7.66
C ARG A 50 -1.11 10.62 -8.38
N SER A 51 -0.42 9.58 -8.86
CA SER A 51 -1.04 8.44 -9.54
C SER A 51 -1.97 7.65 -8.60
N TYR A 52 -1.54 7.41 -7.36
CA TYR A 52 -2.41 6.74 -6.38
C TYR A 52 -3.57 7.64 -5.92
N GLN A 53 -3.37 8.96 -5.78
CA GLN A 53 -4.44 9.91 -5.51
C GLN A 53 -5.50 9.92 -6.61
N GLU A 54 -5.08 9.84 -7.88
CA GLU A 54 -5.99 9.72 -9.01
C GLU A 54 -6.77 8.40 -8.96
N ALA A 55 -6.08 7.27 -8.69
CA ALA A 55 -6.72 5.96 -8.56
C ALA A 55 -7.84 5.96 -7.51
N VAL A 56 -7.57 6.48 -6.30
CA VAL A 56 -8.56 6.50 -5.22
C VAL A 56 -9.65 7.56 -5.42
N LYS A 57 -9.39 8.61 -6.22
CA LYS A 57 -10.42 9.55 -6.64
C LYS A 57 -11.40 8.90 -7.63
N LEU A 58 -10.88 8.09 -8.55
CA LEU A 58 -11.66 7.37 -9.55
C LEU A 58 -12.42 6.17 -8.96
N ASP A 59 -11.82 5.49 -7.98
CA ASP A 59 -12.47 4.43 -7.21
C ASP A 59 -12.11 4.56 -5.71
N PRO A 60 -12.98 5.21 -4.91
CA PRO A 60 -12.76 5.34 -3.47
C PRO A 60 -12.76 4.02 -2.70
N ASN A 61 -13.23 2.91 -3.29
CA ASN A 61 -13.23 1.58 -2.67
C ASN A 61 -11.99 0.75 -3.04
N PHE A 62 -11.04 1.32 -3.76
CA PHE A 62 -9.84 0.63 -4.22
C PHE A 62 -8.80 0.50 -3.09
N ALA A 63 -9.01 -0.46 -2.18
CA ALA A 63 -8.20 -0.68 -0.97
C ALA A 63 -6.68 -0.72 -1.23
N LEU A 64 -6.27 -1.40 -2.31
CA LEU A 64 -4.85 -1.53 -2.68
C LEU A 64 -4.23 -0.17 -3.02
N ALA A 65 -4.93 0.70 -3.74
CA ALA A 65 -4.43 2.04 -4.06
C ALA A 65 -4.32 2.93 -2.81
N TRP A 66 -5.26 2.81 -1.86
CA TRP A 66 -5.16 3.49 -0.56
C TRP A 66 -3.94 3.04 0.24
N ALA A 67 -3.67 1.73 0.29
CA ALA A 67 -2.50 1.19 0.98
C ALA A 67 -1.18 1.73 0.40
N TYR A 68 -1.05 1.73 -0.92
CA TYR A 68 0.16 2.28 -1.57
C TYR A 68 0.26 3.80 -1.46
N LEU A 69 -0.87 4.53 -1.45
CA LEU A 69 -0.87 5.96 -1.18
C LEU A 69 -0.32 6.25 0.22
N SER A 70 -0.81 5.55 1.24
CA SER A 70 -0.31 5.67 2.61
C SER A 70 1.19 5.38 2.70
N TYR A 71 1.64 4.28 2.08
CA TYR A 71 3.05 3.92 2.04
C TYR A 71 3.91 5.05 1.44
N ARG A 72 3.54 5.58 0.27
CA ARG A 72 4.34 6.62 -0.40
C ARG A 72 4.33 7.95 0.33
N GLN A 73 3.24 8.31 0.98
CA GLN A 73 3.21 9.49 1.86
C GLN A 73 4.14 9.33 3.06
N SER A 74 4.17 8.13 3.66
CA SER A 74 5.06 7.81 4.79
C SER A 74 6.54 7.80 4.37
N ASP A 75 6.83 7.24 3.20
CA ASP A 75 8.17 7.21 2.59
C ASP A 75 8.68 8.64 2.33
N TYR A 76 7.86 9.48 1.69
CA TYR A 76 8.16 10.89 1.43
C TYR A 76 8.48 11.69 2.70
N TYR A 77 7.77 11.39 3.80
CA TYR A 77 8.04 11.95 5.12
C TYR A 77 9.38 11.46 5.70
N TRP A 78 9.64 10.15 5.64
CA TRP A 78 10.86 9.54 6.18
C TRP A 78 12.13 10.09 5.52
N VAL A 79 12.18 10.06 4.19
CA VAL A 79 13.34 10.54 3.41
C VAL A 79 13.56 12.04 3.57
N GLY A 80 12.58 12.77 4.10
CA GLY A 80 12.73 14.15 4.55
C GLY A 80 12.36 15.20 3.51
N PHE A 81 11.64 14.82 2.44
CA PHE A 81 11.19 15.79 1.44
C PHE A 81 10.07 16.71 1.96
N ASP A 82 9.26 16.23 2.90
CA ASP A 82 8.27 17.01 3.67
C ASP A 82 7.99 16.32 5.02
N ARG A 83 8.51 16.91 6.11
CA ARG A 83 8.31 16.42 7.49
C ARG A 83 7.16 17.13 8.22
N SER A 84 6.22 17.71 7.49
CA SER A 84 5.08 18.39 8.12
C SER A 84 4.12 17.39 8.78
N PRO A 85 3.41 17.80 9.85
CA PRO A 85 2.30 17.02 10.40
C PRO A 85 1.20 16.74 9.36
N ALA A 86 1.01 17.64 8.40
CA ALA A 86 0.04 17.47 7.32
C ALA A 86 0.37 16.28 6.41
N ARG A 87 1.66 16.06 6.09
CA ARG A 87 2.11 14.90 5.33
C ARG A 87 1.78 13.60 6.05
N LEU A 88 2.08 13.55 7.35
CA LEU A 88 1.85 12.37 8.15
C LEU A 88 0.34 12.11 8.34
N ALA A 89 -0.46 13.16 8.52
CA ALA A 89 -1.92 13.05 8.55
C ALA A 89 -2.48 12.48 7.23
N ALA A 90 -2.00 12.95 6.08
CA ALA A 90 -2.41 12.40 4.78
C ALA A 90 -2.04 10.91 4.62
N ALA A 91 -0.88 10.48 5.14
CA ALA A 91 -0.49 9.08 5.17
C ALA A 91 -1.44 8.24 6.04
N LYS A 92 -1.82 8.77 7.20
CA LYS A 92 -2.75 8.14 8.13
C LYS A 92 -4.17 8.05 7.56
N ASP A 93 -4.67 9.10 6.93
CA ASP A 93 -6.00 9.10 6.31
C ASP A 93 -6.10 8.00 5.24
N ALA A 94 -5.08 7.89 4.38
CA ALA A 94 -5.03 6.83 3.37
C ALA A 94 -4.95 5.43 4.00
N LEU A 95 -4.20 5.28 5.10
CA LEU A 95 -4.09 4.03 5.84
C LEU A 95 -5.42 3.60 6.46
N ASP A 96 -6.11 4.53 7.12
CA ASP A 96 -7.40 4.29 7.76
C ASP A 96 -8.44 3.85 6.71
N ARG A 97 -8.40 4.42 5.50
CA ARG A 97 -9.23 3.96 4.36
C ARG A 97 -8.87 2.54 3.91
N ALA A 98 -7.59 2.22 3.78
CA ALA A 98 -7.16 0.87 3.39
C ALA A 98 -7.60 -0.18 4.42
N LEU A 99 -7.45 0.11 5.72
CA LEU A 99 -7.90 -0.73 6.83
C LEU A 99 -9.41 -0.92 6.85
N ALA A 100 -10.18 0.14 6.60
CA ALA A 100 -11.64 0.08 6.57
C ALA A 100 -12.16 -0.76 5.39
N LEU A 101 -11.50 -0.68 4.23
CA LEU A 101 -11.93 -1.39 3.02
C LEU A 101 -11.50 -2.85 3.01
N ASN A 102 -10.24 -3.13 3.38
CA ASN A 102 -9.75 -4.49 3.45
C ASN A 102 -8.58 -4.60 4.45
N PRO A 103 -8.87 -4.94 5.72
CA PRO A 103 -7.85 -5.05 6.75
C PRO A 103 -6.97 -6.29 6.58
N ASN A 104 -7.39 -7.26 5.76
CA ASN A 104 -6.68 -8.52 5.56
C ASN A 104 -5.76 -8.52 4.33
N LEU A 105 -5.59 -7.38 3.63
CA LEU A 105 -4.61 -7.31 2.54
C LEU A 105 -3.18 -7.28 3.11
N PRO A 106 -2.24 -8.06 2.55
CA PRO A 106 -0.82 -7.94 2.88
C PRO A 106 -0.33 -6.50 2.76
N GLU A 107 -0.74 -5.79 1.71
CA GLU A 107 -0.35 -4.40 1.46
C GLU A 107 -0.91 -3.43 2.49
N THR A 108 -2.09 -3.68 3.05
CA THR A 108 -2.63 -2.87 4.15
C THR A 108 -1.75 -3.02 5.40
N HIS A 109 -1.32 -4.25 5.73
CA HIS A 109 -0.38 -4.48 6.82
C HIS A 109 1.00 -3.87 6.54
N LEU A 110 1.50 -3.95 5.30
CA LEU A 110 2.74 -3.25 4.92
C LEU A 110 2.62 -1.74 5.12
N ALA A 111 1.52 -1.13 4.66
CA ALA A 111 1.28 0.30 4.82
C ALA A 111 1.24 0.70 6.31
N LEU A 112 0.55 -0.08 7.16
CA LEU A 112 0.51 0.15 8.61
C LEU A 112 1.90 0.02 9.24
N GLY A 113 2.67 -1.00 8.86
CA GLY A 113 4.04 -1.20 9.33
C GLY A 113 4.95 -0.04 8.93
N TYR A 114 4.89 0.42 7.68
CA TYR A 114 5.68 1.57 7.23
C TYR A 114 5.24 2.86 7.88
N TYR A 115 3.95 3.11 8.07
CA TYR A 115 3.46 4.29 8.79
C TYR A 115 3.98 4.31 10.24
N ARG A 116 3.92 3.19 10.95
CA ARG A 116 4.49 3.06 12.30
C ARG A 116 6.00 3.28 12.35
N TYR A 117 6.72 2.71 11.39
CA TYR A 117 8.18 2.86 11.31
C TYR A 117 8.58 4.30 10.95
N TYR A 118 8.02 4.82 9.85
CA TYR A 118 8.39 6.10 9.21
C TYR A 118 7.71 7.32 9.80
N GLY A 119 6.55 7.18 10.41
CA GLY A 119 5.84 8.24 11.10
C GLY A 119 6.10 8.22 12.60
N GLU A 120 5.66 7.15 13.24
CA GLU A 120 5.57 7.06 14.71
C GLU A 120 6.89 6.64 15.37
N ARG A 121 7.84 6.09 14.60
CA ARG A 121 9.09 5.47 15.10
C ARG A 121 8.83 4.30 16.05
N ASP A 122 7.65 3.70 15.99
CA ASP A 122 7.33 2.48 16.75
C ASP A 122 7.78 1.26 15.95
N PHE A 123 9.07 0.94 16.09
CA PHE A 123 9.69 -0.17 15.37
C PHE A 123 9.17 -1.54 15.80
N THR A 124 8.75 -1.68 17.06
CA THR A 124 8.19 -2.92 17.58
C THR A 124 6.82 -3.19 16.97
N ALA A 125 5.94 -2.18 16.98
CA ALA A 125 4.63 -2.29 16.36
C ALA A 125 4.73 -2.41 14.83
N ALA A 126 5.72 -1.78 14.19
CA ALA A 126 5.98 -1.95 12.76
C ALA A 126 6.39 -3.39 12.41
N LEU A 127 7.29 -3.98 13.19
CA LEU A 127 7.75 -5.36 12.98
C LEU A 127 6.59 -6.37 13.04
N ALA A 128 5.67 -6.20 14.00
CA ALA A 128 4.51 -7.06 14.13
C ALA A 128 3.62 -7.03 12.87
N GLU A 129 3.45 -5.86 12.24
CA GLU A 129 2.66 -5.71 11.02
C GLU A 129 3.38 -6.28 9.79
N PHE A 130 4.69 -6.13 9.69
CA PHE A 130 5.46 -6.77 8.62
C PHE A 130 5.39 -8.30 8.71
N GLN A 131 5.45 -8.86 9.91
CA GLN A 131 5.25 -10.30 10.13
C GLN A 131 3.82 -10.75 9.78
N GLN A 132 2.83 -9.91 10.07
CA GLN A 132 1.44 -10.17 9.67
C GLN A 132 1.30 -10.16 8.14
N ALA A 133 1.88 -9.17 7.46
CA ALA A 133 1.89 -9.10 5.99
C ALA A 133 2.52 -10.35 5.38
N GLU A 134 3.67 -10.81 5.91
CA GLU A 134 4.32 -12.04 5.46
C GLU A 134 3.44 -13.27 5.68
N ARG A 135 2.79 -13.38 6.85
CA ARG A 135 1.89 -14.50 7.15
C ARG A 135 0.71 -14.55 6.19
N VAL A 136 0.06 -13.41 5.95
CA VAL A 136 -1.07 -13.33 5.03
C VAL A 136 -0.60 -13.64 3.61
N PHE A 137 0.56 -13.13 3.19
CA PHE A 137 1.13 -13.44 1.86
C PHE A 137 1.41 -14.93 1.68
N ARG A 138 1.93 -15.61 2.72
CA ARG A 138 2.12 -17.07 2.70
C ARG A 138 0.78 -17.82 2.61
N ILE A 139 -0.23 -17.41 3.37
CA ILE A 139 -1.61 -17.97 3.30
C ILE A 139 -2.31 -17.68 1.96
N ILE A 140 -1.78 -16.75 1.15
CA ILE A 140 -2.30 -16.45 -0.19
C ILE A 140 -1.62 -17.34 -1.28
N LEU A 141 -0.49 -17.97 -0.97
CA LEU A 141 0.37 -18.69 -1.92
C LEU A 141 0.58 -20.19 -1.59
N THR A 142 -0.06 -20.73 -0.57
CA THR A 142 -0.02 -22.15 -0.11
C THR A 142 -1.32 -22.90 -0.32
#